data_AF-A0A925U0T6-F1
#
_entry.id   AF-A0A925U0T6-F1
#
_cell.length_a   1.000
_cell.length_b   1.000
_cell.length_c   1.000
_cell.angle_alpha   90.00
_cell.angle_beta   90.00
_cell.angle_gamma   90.00
#
_symmetry.space_group_name_H-M   'P 1'
#
loop_
_entity.id
_entity.type
_entity.pdbx_description
1 polymer ?
#
loop_
_entity_poly.entity_id
_entity_poly.type
_entity_poly.pdbx_seq_one_letter_code
_entity_poly.pdbx_strand_id
1 'polypeptide(L)'
;MKNLIILVLCLTSLIINAQEAINNEFDGHTWQAPYYLPTLQDWGIERFPIPISFAPQILYEGVEDIRFSPGWANTKSDEYWTYAFLWYLDGSPKTDAEIIAGNLKAYYTGLIAANSEGKIPAEKLLPVITAFKETETDNGDLKTYTGTIEMLDYMQQEKLMLNCIVHLKVCADDNKTILFYELSPQPLTHKNWEYLDQLWLDFKCKIN
;
A
#
# COMPACT_ATOMS: atom_id res chain seq x y z
N MET A 1 -6.82 -75.30 39.73
CA MET A 1 -7.29 -74.86 38.40
C MET A 1 -8.16 -73.61 38.57
N LYS A 2 -7.55 -72.42 38.49
CA LYS A 2 -8.25 -71.13 38.45
C LYS A 2 -7.54 -70.30 37.37
N ASN A 3 -8.24 -70.05 36.28
CA ASN A 3 -7.76 -69.22 35.18
C ASN A 3 -7.77 -67.75 35.63
N LEU A 4 -6.64 -67.08 35.54
CA LEU A 4 -6.57 -65.63 35.63
C LEU A 4 -6.07 -65.11 34.28
N ILE A 5 -7.01 -64.66 33.46
CA ILE A 5 -6.76 -63.97 32.20
C ILE A 5 -6.40 -62.53 32.56
N ILE A 6 -5.16 -62.14 32.33
CA ILE A 6 -4.71 -60.74 32.44
C ILE A 6 -4.88 -60.11 31.05
N LEU A 7 -5.88 -59.23 30.95
CA LEU A 7 -6.15 -58.43 29.76
C LEU A 7 -5.12 -57.30 29.69
N VAL A 8 -4.17 -57.40 28.76
CA VAL A 8 -3.19 -56.33 28.48
C VAL A 8 -3.86 -55.30 27.57
N LEU A 9 -4.27 -54.16 28.15
CA LEU A 9 -4.71 -52.98 27.41
C LEU A 9 -3.47 -52.21 26.91
N CYS A 10 -3.06 -52.47 25.67
CA CYS A 10 -2.14 -51.61 24.94
C CYS A 10 -2.82 -50.28 24.61
N LEU A 11 -2.61 -49.26 25.44
CA LEU A 11 -2.85 -47.87 25.05
C LEU A 11 -1.74 -47.44 24.09
N THR A 12 -1.99 -47.55 22.79
CA THR A 12 -1.20 -46.84 21.79
C THR A 12 -1.59 -45.37 21.83
N SER A 13 -0.79 -44.55 22.53
CA SER A 13 -0.86 -43.10 22.42
C SER A 13 -0.42 -42.69 21.02
N LEU A 14 -1.39 -42.32 20.17
CA LEU A 14 -1.15 -41.58 18.95
C LEU A 14 -0.54 -40.22 19.35
N ILE A 15 0.78 -40.10 19.24
CA ILE A 15 1.45 -38.80 19.27
C ILE A 15 1.09 -38.13 17.95
N ILE A 16 0.05 -37.29 17.99
CA ILE A 16 -0.22 -36.33 16.93
C ILE A 16 0.87 -35.28 17.04
N ASN A 17 1.91 -35.40 16.20
CA ASN A 17 2.82 -34.28 15.96
C ASN A 17 2.02 -33.20 15.23
N ALA A 18 1.51 -32.23 15.99
CA ALA A 18 1.13 -30.95 15.43
C ALA A 18 2.44 -30.28 14.97
N GLN A 19 2.79 -30.48 13.70
CA GLN A 19 3.77 -29.62 13.05
C GLN A 19 3.12 -28.25 12.97
N GLU A 20 3.54 -27.33 13.84
CA GLU A 20 3.30 -25.90 13.65
C GLU A 20 3.81 -25.54 12.26
N ALA A 21 2.89 -25.29 11.34
CA ALA A 21 3.23 -24.58 10.13
C ALA A 21 3.80 -23.24 10.59
N ILE A 22 5.06 -22.97 10.27
CA ILE A 22 5.65 -21.65 10.43
C ILE A 22 4.82 -20.73 9.53
N ASN A 23 3.85 -20.03 10.10
CA ASN A 23 3.18 -18.93 9.43
C ASN A 23 4.22 -17.83 9.28
N ASN A 24 4.93 -17.82 8.14
CA ASN A 24 5.77 -16.69 7.76
C ASN A 24 4.84 -15.52 7.43
N GLU A 25 4.34 -14.85 8.46
CA GLU A 25 3.62 -13.59 8.34
C GLU A 25 4.55 -12.55 7.70
N PHE A 26 4.02 -11.77 6.76
CA PHE A 26 4.80 -10.73 6.09
C PHE A 26 5.23 -9.67 7.11
N ASP A 27 6.53 -9.41 7.21
CA ASP A 27 7.08 -8.33 8.03
C ASP A 27 7.73 -7.26 7.15
N GLY A 28 7.06 -6.12 7.02
CA GLY A 28 7.51 -4.99 6.21
C GLY A 28 8.83 -4.37 6.66
N HIS A 29 9.22 -4.55 7.92
CA HIS A 29 10.48 -4.01 8.47
C HIS A 29 11.70 -4.81 8.00
N THR A 30 11.55 -6.12 7.81
CA THR A 30 12.63 -7.02 7.41
C THR A 30 12.57 -7.40 5.93
N TRP A 31 11.43 -7.17 5.26
CA TRP A 31 11.27 -7.42 3.83
C TRP A 31 12.28 -6.63 2.99
N GLN A 32 12.95 -7.34 2.08
CA GLN A 32 13.95 -6.77 1.18
C GLN A 32 13.32 -6.44 -0.17
N ALA A 33 13.31 -5.15 -0.51
CA ALA A 33 12.80 -4.69 -1.79
C ALA A 33 13.69 -5.22 -2.93
N PRO A 34 13.15 -5.94 -3.93
CA PRO A 34 13.89 -6.41 -5.11
C PRO A 34 14.07 -5.30 -6.16
N TYR A 35 14.06 -4.04 -5.73
CA TYR A 35 14.19 -2.83 -6.52
C TYR A 35 14.83 -1.74 -5.65
N TYR A 36 15.21 -0.64 -6.26
CA TYR A 36 15.68 0.53 -5.55
C TYR A 36 14.62 1.62 -5.61
N LEU A 37 14.07 1.94 -4.45
CA LEU A 37 13.28 3.15 -4.20
C LEU A 37 14.03 3.97 -3.13
N PRO A 38 14.43 5.22 -3.40
CA PRO A 38 15.28 5.98 -2.50
C PRO A 38 14.72 6.08 -1.08
N THR A 39 15.62 6.21 -0.12
CA THR A 39 15.30 6.57 1.26
C THR A 39 15.88 7.96 1.51
N LEU A 40 15.03 8.98 1.37
CA LEU A 40 15.41 10.35 1.68
C LEU A 40 15.59 10.51 3.20
N GLN A 41 16.43 11.45 3.61
CA GLN A 41 16.74 11.68 5.01
C GLN A 41 15.46 11.99 5.80
N ASP A 42 15.28 11.32 6.95
CA ASP A 42 14.16 11.47 7.87
C ASP A 42 12.76 11.08 7.33
N TRP A 43 12.70 10.48 6.14
CA TRP A 43 11.44 9.95 5.61
C TRP A 43 11.07 8.63 6.30
N GLY A 44 9.79 8.50 6.65
CA GLY A 44 9.23 7.26 7.18
C GLY A 44 9.06 6.22 6.07
N ILE A 45 9.19 4.94 6.43
CA ILE A 45 8.96 3.81 5.53
C ILE A 45 7.97 2.86 6.17
N GLU A 46 6.97 2.44 5.40
CA GLU A 46 6.03 1.39 5.79
C GLU A 46 5.80 0.44 4.60
N ARG A 47 5.68 -0.85 4.87
CA ARG A 47 5.46 -1.87 3.84
C ARG A 47 4.46 -2.89 4.32
N PHE A 48 3.55 -3.30 3.45
CA PHE A 48 2.58 -4.35 3.72
C PHE A 48 2.16 -5.08 2.44
N PRO A 49 1.63 -6.31 2.53
CA PRO A 49 1.28 -7.08 1.35
C PRO A 49 -0.01 -6.56 0.71
N ILE A 50 -0.13 -6.82 -0.58
CA ILE A 50 -1.36 -6.68 -1.37
C ILE A 50 -1.82 -8.12 -1.69
N PRO A 51 -3.05 -8.56 -1.33
CA PRO A 51 -4.24 -7.77 -0.99
C PRO A 51 -4.15 -6.97 0.32
N ILE A 52 -4.62 -5.72 0.25
CA ILE A 52 -4.58 -4.76 1.36
C ILE A 52 -5.74 -5.06 2.31
N SER A 53 -5.43 -5.29 3.60
CA SER A 53 -6.42 -5.75 4.58
C SER A 53 -7.63 -4.81 4.73
N PHE A 54 -7.42 -3.50 4.67
CA PHE A 54 -8.50 -2.51 4.74
C PHE A 54 -9.18 -2.24 3.38
N ALA A 55 -8.61 -2.70 2.27
CA ALA A 55 -9.16 -2.51 0.92
C ALA A 55 -9.16 -3.81 0.09
N PRO A 56 -9.83 -4.88 0.56
CA PRO A 56 -9.78 -6.21 -0.06
C PRO A 56 -10.41 -6.29 -1.46
N GLN A 57 -11.17 -5.26 -1.86
CA GLN A 57 -11.73 -5.13 -3.21
C GLN A 57 -10.67 -4.80 -4.28
N ILE A 58 -9.45 -4.41 -3.88
CA ILE A 58 -8.33 -4.23 -4.81
C ILE A 58 -7.74 -5.62 -5.09
N LEU A 59 -8.06 -6.17 -6.27
CA LEU A 59 -7.74 -7.55 -6.66
C LEU A 59 -6.32 -7.69 -7.24
N TYR A 60 -5.37 -6.95 -6.67
CA TYR A 60 -3.96 -7.06 -7.00
C TYR A 60 -3.26 -8.01 -6.03
N GLU A 61 -2.08 -8.45 -6.43
CA GLU A 61 -1.14 -9.20 -5.60
C GLU A 61 0.22 -8.50 -5.68
N GLY A 62 0.93 -8.40 -4.56
CA GLY A 62 2.20 -7.71 -4.50
C GLY A 62 2.54 -7.13 -3.14
N VAL A 63 3.29 -6.03 -3.14
CA VAL A 63 3.69 -5.29 -1.92
C VAL A 63 3.48 -3.81 -2.16
N GLU A 64 2.96 -3.12 -1.15
CA GLU A 64 2.97 -1.67 -1.06
C GLU A 64 4.22 -1.22 -0.27
N ASP A 65 4.97 -0.27 -0.81
CA ASP A 65 6.15 0.34 -0.18
C ASP A 65 5.99 1.86 -0.12
N ILE A 66 5.75 2.39 1.08
CA ILE A 66 5.37 3.78 1.34
C ILE A 66 6.60 4.61 1.77
N ARG A 67 6.62 5.87 1.37
CA ARG A 67 7.58 6.91 1.76
C ARG A 67 6.79 8.09 2.34
N PHE A 68 6.88 8.30 3.64
CA PHE A 68 6.25 9.42 4.33
C PHE A 68 7.23 10.59 4.48
N SER A 69 6.86 11.78 4.03
CA SER A 69 7.65 12.99 4.29
C SER A 69 7.76 13.27 5.80
N PRO A 70 8.81 13.94 6.31
CA PRO A 70 8.99 14.14 7.76
C PRO A 70 7.79 14.82 8.46
N GLY A 71 7.11 15.74 7.76
CA GLY A 71 5.96 16.48 8.25
C GLY A 71 4.59 15.90 7.88
N TRP A 72 4.51 14.70 7.31
CA TRP A 72 3.26 14.11 6.80
C TRP A 72 2.10 14.09 7.80
N ALA A 73 2.39 13.91 9.09
CA ALA A 73 1.40 13.87 10.18
C ALA A 73 1.32 15.18 10.99
N ASN A 74 2.07 16.22 10.59
CA ASN A 74 2.07 17.51 11.28
C ASN A 74 1.13 18.48 10.57
N THR A 75 -0.02 18.77 11.18
CA THR A 75 -1.08 19.63 10.63
C THR A 75 -0.67 21.08 10.40
N LYS A 76 0.47 21.51 10.94
CA LYS A 76 1.05 22.84 10.74
C LYS A 76 2.17 22.86 9.69
N SER A 77 2.53 21.71 9.14
CA SER A 77 3.55 21.59 8.10
C SER A 77 2.91 21.72 6.72
N ASP A 78 3.62 22.33 5.78
CA ASP A 78 3.22 22.29 4.37
C ASP A 78 3.31 20.86 3.80
N GLU A 79 4.04 19.98 4.47
CA GLU A 79 4.16 18.54 4.16
C GLU A 79 3.00 17.70 4.68
N TYR A 80 2.02 18.29 5.38
CA TYR A 80 0.88 17.54 5.89
C TYR A 80 0.20 16.74 4.77
N TRP A 81 -0.06 15.45 5.00
CA TRP A 81 -0.55 14.50 3.99
C TRP A 81 0.29 14.42 2.70
N THR A 82 1.59 14.73 2.77
CA THR A 82 2.54 14.57 1.66
C THR A 82 3.32 13.27 1.81
N TYR A 83 3.20 12.37 0.84
CA TYR A 83 3.82 11.04 0.85
C TYR A 83 3.75 10.43 -0.55
N ALA A 84 4.51 9.36 -0.75
CA ALA A 84 4.41 8.53 -1.95
C ALA A 84 4.28 7.07 -1.56
N PHE A 85 3.68 6.26 -2.42
CA PHE A 85 3.72 4.81 -2.28
C PHE A 85 3.90 4.11 -3.61
N LEU A 86 4.62 2.99 -3.57
CA LEU A 86 4.87 2.12 -4.69
C LEU A 86 4.07 0.85 -4.52
N TRP A 87 3.21 0.54 -5.49
CA TRP A 87 2.63 -0.79 -5.66
C TRP A 87 3.53 -1.61 -6.58
N TYR A 88 4.23 -2.57 -5.97
CA TYR A 88 5.06 -3.55 -6.66
C TYR A 88 4.20 -4.78 -6.94
N LEU A 89 3.60 -4.80 -8.13
CA LEU A 89 2.54 -5.73 -8.47
C LEU A 89 3.03 -6.91 -9.29
N ASP A 90 2.42 -8.05 -9.02
CA ASP A 90 2.66 -9.30 -9.73
C ASP A 90 2.00 -9.28 -11.12
N GLY A 91 2.76 -9.65 -12.15
CA GLY A 91 2.27 -9.73 -13.52
C GLY A 91 2.06 -8.37 -14.19
N SER A 92 1.03 -8.31 -15.03
CA SER A 92 0.68 -7.14 -15.84
C SER A 92 -0.81 -6.81 -15.70
N PRO A 93 -1.27 -6.43 -14.50
CA PRO A 93 -2.66 -6.07 -14.30
C PRO A 93 -3.05 -4.93 -15.25
N LYS A 94 -4.25 -5.03 -15.83
CA LYS A 94 -4.79 -3.96 -16.66
C LYS A 94 -4.82 -2.68 -15.84
N THR A 95 -4.27 -1.61 -16.39
CA THR A 95 -4.24 -0.29 -15.75
C THR A 95 -4.64 0.79 -16.75
N ASP A 96 -5.65 1.56 -16.36
CA ASP A 96 -6.11 2.77 -17.03
C ASP A 96 -6.64 3.76 -15.98
N ALA A 97 -7.01 4.97 -16.41
CA ALA A 97 -7.46 6.03 -15.49
C ALA A 97 -8.71 5.63 -14.67
N GLU A 98 -9.62 4.85 -15.26
CA GLU A 98 -10.84 4.38 -14.58
C GLU A 98 -10.50 3.36 -13.50
N ILE A 99 -9.61 2.41 -13.81
CA ILE A 99 -9.11 1.40 -12.85
C ILE A 99 -8.34 2.08 -11.71
N ILE A 100 -7.47 3.04 -12.00
CA ILE A 100 -6.73 3.81 -10.98
C ILE A 100 -7.71 4.53 -10.05
N ALA A 101 -8.70 5.23 -10.62
CA ALA A 101 -9.71 5.93 -9.83
C ALA A 101 -10.49 4.94 -8.93
N GLY A 102 -10.94 3.82 -9.48
CA GLY A 102 -11.66 2.79 -8.73
C GLY A 102 -10.83 2.22 -7.57
N ASN A 103 -9.56 1.89 -7.83
CA ASN A 103 -8.65 1.35 -6.82
C ASN A 103 -8.34 2.35 -5.71
N LEU A 104 -8.05 3.61 -6.04
CA LEU A 104 -7.78 4.63 -5.02
C LEU A 104 -9.04 5.00 -4.24
N LYS A 105 -10.22 5.00 -4.87
CA LYS A 105 -11.48 5.15 -4.15
C LYS A 105 -11.66 4.04 -3.11
N ALA A 106 -11.43 2.81 -3.52
CA ALA A 106 -11.45 1.63 -2.66
C ALA A 106 -10.44 1.76 -1.50
N TYR A 107 -9.20 2.11 -1.81
CA TYR A 107 -8.11 2.29 -0.87
C TYR A 107 -8.46 3.28 0.24
N TYR A 108 -8.81 4.52 -0.13
CA TYR A 108 -9.08 5.57 0.87
C TYR A 108 -10.39 5.35 1.61
N THR A 109 -11.40 4.72 0.99
CA THR A 109 -12.64 4.34 1.70
C THR A 109 -12.31 3.37 2.84
N GLY A 110 -11.49 2.36 2.54
CA GLY A 110 -11.02 1.38 3.52
C GLY A 110 -10.14 2.00 4.61
N LEU A 111 -9.16 2.82 4.22
CA LEU A 111 -8.24 3.49 5.14
C LEU A 111 -9.00 4.38 6.15
N ILE A 112 -9.96 5.16 5.66
CA ILE A 112 -10.79 6.01 6.51
C ILE A 112 -11.64 5.16 7.46
N ALA A 113 -12.29 4.11 6.96
CA ALA A 113 -13.08 3.22 7.80
C ALA A 113 -12.25 2.61 8.94
N ALA A 114 -11.07 2.06 8.62
CA ALA A 114 -10.16 1.45 9.60
C ALA A 114 -9.66 2.44 10.67
N ASN A 115 -9.48 3.72 10.29
CA ASN A 115 -9.01 4.76 11.22
C ASN A 115 -10.11 5.50 11.96
N SER A 116 -11.36 5.41 11.49
CA SER A 116 -12.51 6.14 12.03
C SER A 116 -13.40 5.32 12.96
N GLU A 117 -13.34 3.99 12.89
CA GLU A 117 -14.20 3.09 13.67
C GLU A 117 -14.13 3.39 15.17
N GLY A 118 -15.28 3.70 15.76
CA GLY A 118 -15.40 4.06 17.19
C GLY A 118 -14.82 5.42 17.60
N LYS A 119 -14.25 6.19 16.66
CA LYS A 119 -13.55 7.46 16.92
C LYS A 119 -14.22 8.68 16.27
N ILE A 120 -14.82 8.50 15.10
CA ILE A 120 -15.45 9.58 14.33
C ILE A 120 -16.94 9.29 14.17
N PRO A 121 -17.84 10.26 14.44
CA PRO A 121 -19.27 10.10 14.22
C PRO A 121 -19.60 9.84 12.75
N ALA A 122 -20.59 8.96 12.50
CA ALA A 122 -20.95 8.51 11.15
C ALA A 122 -21.39 9.67 10.23
N GLU A 123 -22.01 10.71 10.79
CA GLU A 123 -22.42 11.91 10.06
C GLU A 123 -21.26 12.76 9.54
N LYS A 124 -20.04 12.57 10.06
CA LYS A 124 -18.83 13.22 9.54
C LYS A 124 -18.14 12.41 8.45
N LEU A 125 -18.53 11.14 8.25
CA LEU A 125 -17.94 10.30 7.21
C LEU A 125 -18.39 10.80 5.84
N LEU A 126 -17.42 11.19 5.02
CA LEU A 126 -17.65 11.62 3.65
C LEU A 126 -17.33 10.49 2.68
N PRO A 127 -18.11 10.31 1.61
CA PRO A 127 -17.75 9.37 0.55
C PRO A 127 -16.45 9.82 -0.11
N VAL A 128 -15.56 8.87 -0.40
CA VAL A 128 -14.37 9.15 -1.19
C VAL A 128 -14.75 9.34 -2.66
N ILE A 129 -14.25 10.42 -3.26
CA ILE A 129 -14.44 10.76 -4.67
C ILE A 129 -13.07 10.86 -5.32
N THR A 130 -12.90 10.16 -6.44
CA THR A 130 -11.64 10.14 -7.20
C THR A 130 -11.90 10.53 -8.65
N ALA A 131 -11.00 11.31 -9.23
CA ALA A 131 -11.03 11.65 -10.65
C ALA A 131 -9.61 11.61 -11.22
N PHE A 132 -9.40 10.82 -12.28
CA PHE A 132 -8.10 10.62 -12.90
C PHE A 132 -8.19 10.76 -14.41
N LYS A 133 -7.10 11.19 -15.02
CA LYS A 133 -6.91 11.23 -16.48
C LYS A 133 -5.48 10.85 -16.83
N GLU A 134 -5.31 10.23 -17.99
CA GLU A 134 -3.99 10.06 -18.60
C GLU A 134 -3.44 11.43 -19.03
N THR A 135 -2.15 11.65 -18.86
CA THR A 135 -1.45 12.88 -19.24
C THR A 135 -0.29 12.57 -20.17
N GLU A 136 0.47 13.61 -20.57
CA GLU A 136 1.75 13.37 -21.23
C GLU A 136 2.63 12.49 -20.35
N THR A 137 3.23 11.49 -20.97
CA THR A 137 4.08 10.50 -20.31
C THR A 137 5.35 11.17 -19.82
N ASP A 138 5.66 10.99 -18.55
CA ASP A 138 6.93 11.42 -17.98
C ASP A 138 8.08 10.48 -18.38
N ASN A 139 9.32 10.96 -18.30
CA ASN A 139 10.45 10.27 -18.90
C ASN A 139 10.73 8.92 -18.24
N GLY A 140 10.55 7.83 -18.99
CA GLY A 140 10.78 6.46 -18.53
C GLY A 140 9.52 5.72 -18.05
N ASP A 141 8.36 6.39 -18.07
CA ASP A 141 7.07 5.78 -17.82
C ASP A 141 6.55 5.08 -19.07
N LEU A 142 5.73 4.05 -18.86
CA LEU A 142 4.84 3.54 -19.90
C LEU A 142 3.64 4.48 -20.07
N LYS A 143 3.09 4.98 -18.95
CA LYS A 143 1.99 5.95 -18.90
C LYS A 143 2.08 6.76 -17.62
N THR A 144 1.57 7.99 -17.69
CA THR A 144 1.44 8.87 -16.54
C THR A 144 0.00 9.34 -16.41
N TYR A 145 -0.47 9.46 -15.18
CA TYR A 145 -1.81 9.92 -14.86
C TYR A 145 -1.74 11.04 -13.84
N THR A 146 -2.71 11.95 -13.91
CA THR A 146 -2.94 12.95 -12.86
C THR A 146 -4.38 12.83 -12.37
N GLY A 147 -4.58 13.11 -11.09
CA GLY A 147 -5.92 13.06 -10.52
C GLY A 147 -6.03 13.71 -9.16
N THR A 148 -7.24 13.61 -8.62
CA THR A 148 -7.57 14.09 -7.28
C THR A 148 -8.30 13.01 -6.50
N ILE A 149 -8.11 13.04 -5.18
CA ILE A 149 -8.85 12.25 -4.21
C ILE A 149 -9.45 13.22 -3.20
N GLU A 150 -10.77 13.34 -3.19
CA GLU A 150 -11.51 14.02 -2.14
C GLU A 150 -11.94 13.00 -1.09
N MET A 151 -11.62 13.29 0.18
CA MET A 151 -11.84 12.35 1.28
C MET A 151 -11.97 13.06 2.64
N LEU A 152 -12.29 12.30 3.68
CA LEU A 152 -12.19 12.76 5.06
C LEU A 152 -10.74 12.62 5.54
N ASP A 153 -10.15 13.71 6.02
CA ASP A 153 -8.96 13.65 6.85
C ASP A 153 -9.36 13.14 8.24
N TYR A 154 -9.05 11.88 8.55
CA TYR A 154 -9.39 11.28 9.83
C TYR A 154 -8.62 11.88 11.01
N MET A 155 -7.50 12.58 10.77
CA MET A 155 -6.69 13.21 11.83
C MET A 155 -7.27 14.56 12.25
N GLN A 156 -7.83 15.35 11.33
CA GLN A 156 -8.51 16.63 11.64
C GLN A 156 -10.05 16.54 11.66
N GLN A 157 -10.61 15.45 11.14
CA GLN A 157 -12.05 15.25 10.94
C GLN A 157 -12.68 16.31 10.02
N GLU A 158 -11.95 16.73 8.99
CA GLU A 158 -12.36 17.71 7.99
C GLU A 158 -12.17 17.17 6.56
N LYS A 159 -12.83 17.81 5.60
CA LYS A 159 -12.67 17.44 4.19
C LYS A 159 -11.26 17.82 3.71
N LEU A 160 -10.60 16.89 3.03
CA LEU A 160 -9.29 17.08 2.41
C LEU A 160 -9.35 16.68 0.93
N MET A 161 -8.57 17.38 0.12
CA MET A 161 -8.32 17.01 -1.28
C MET A 161 -6.84 16.73 -1.46
N LEU A 162 -6.50 15.54 -1.93
CA LEU A 162 -5.15 15.19 -2.38
C LEU A 162 -5.08 15.38 -3.89
N ASN A 163 -4.01 16.00 -4.37
CA ASN A 163 -3.56 15.90 -5.74
C ASN A 163 -2.67 14.66 -5.86
N CYS A 164 -2.72 14.00 -7.01
CA CYS A 164 -2.02 12.74 -7.23
C CYS A 164 -1.40 12.70 -8.63
N ILE A 165 -0.14 12.29 -8.71
CA ILE A 165 0.54 11.87 -9.94
C ILE A 165 0.78 10.36 -9.83
N VAL A 166 0.48 9.62 -10.90
CA VAL A 166 0.67 8.17 -10.96
C VAL A 166 1.54 7.80 -12.14
N HIS A 167 2.63 7.11 -11.86
CA HIS A 167 3.57 6.60 -12.84
C HIS A 167 3.38 5.10 -13.01
N LEU A 168 3.15 4.67 -14.25
CA LEU A 168 3.08 3.26 -14.61
C LEU A 168 4.36 2.85 -15.33
N LYS A 169 5.06 1.85 -14.80
CA LYS A 169 6.26 1.26 -15.41
C LYS A 169 6.22 -0.26 -15.31
N VAL A 170 6.95 -0.94 -16.19
CA VAL A 170 7.13 -2.40 -16.14
C VAL A 170 8.61 -2.72 -15.90
N CYS A 171 8.88 -3.54 -14.90
CA CYS A 171 10.21 -4.12 -14.67
C CYS A 171 10.27 -5.48 -15.37
N ALA A 172 10.80 -5.48 -16.60
CA ALA A 172 10.74 -6.61 -17.53
C ALA A 172 11.39 -7.90 -17.01
N ASP A 173 12.46 -7.78 -16.23
CA ASP A 173 13.24 -8.94 -15.76
C ASP A 173 12.51 -9.80 -14.72
N ASP A 174 11.46 -9.26 -14.06
CA ASP A 174 10.74 -9.96 -12.99
C ASP A 174 9.23 -10.16 -13.27
N ASN A 175 8.73 -9.79 -14.45
CA ASN A 175 7.29 -9.76 -14.75
C ASN A 175 6.50 -8.98 -13.67
N LYS A 176 6.97 -7.77 -13.37
CA LYS A 176 6.39 -6.89 -12.35
C LYS A 176 5.91 -5.59 -12.95
N THR A 177 4.75 -5.16 -12.50
CA THR A 177 4.18 -3.85 -12.81
C THR A 177 4.39 -2.93 -11.61
N ILE A 178 4.88 -1.73 -11.90
CA ILE A 178 5.10 -0.68 -10.91
C ILE A 178 4.04 0.38 -11.12
N LEU A 179 3.28 0.66 -10.06
CA LEU A 179 2.47 1.86 -9.96
C LEU A 179 3.03 2.70 -8.82
N PHE A 180 3.63 3.83 -9.15
CA PHE A 180 4.16 4.78 -8.17
C PHE A 180 3.21 5.96 -8.05
N TYR A 181 2.78 6.25 -6.83
CA TYR A 181 1.80 7.28 -6.53
C TYR A 181 2.46 8.35 -5.69
N GLU A 182 2.36 9.59 -6.14
CA GLU A 182 2.83 10.77 -5.43
C GLU A 182 1.63 11.58 -4.99
N LEU A 183 1.55 11.91 -3.69
CA LEU A 183 0.37 12.56 -3.12
C LEU A 183 0.73 13.75 -2.25
N SER A 184 -0.06 14.81 -2.41
CA SER A 184 -0.03 15.97 -1.52
C SER A 184 -1.32 16.78 -1.63
N PRO A 185 -1.79 17.44 -0.56
CA PRO A 185 -2.81 18.48 -0.66
C PRO A 185 -2.33 19.71 -1.44
N GLN A 186 -1.00 19.88 -1.55
CA GLN A 186 -0.41 21.04 -2.18
C GLN A 186 -0.64 21.04 -3.70
N PRO A 187 -0.77 22.23 -4.34
CA PRO A 187 -0.80 22.33 -5.80
C PRO A 187 0.43 21.68 -6.44
N LEU A 188 0.30 21.13 -7.65
CA LEU A 188 1.40 20.46 -8.37
C LEU A 188 2.63 21.35 -8.61
N THR A 189 2.50 22.67 -8.47
CA THR A 189 3.63 23.62 -8.59
C THR A 189 4.34 23.90 -7.27
N HIS A 190 3.93 23.25 -6.17
CA HIS A 190 4.52 23.47 -4.86
C HIS A 190 5.83 22.68 -4.71
N LYS A 191 6.81 23.25 -3.98
CA LYS A 191 8.14 22.66 -3.76
C LYS A 191 8.15 21.23 -3.18
N ASN A 192 7.07 20.81 -2.51
CA ASN A 192 6.99 19.46 -1.95
C ASN A 192 7.05 18.38 -3.04
N TRP A 193 6.55 18.70 -4.24
CA TRP A 193 6.59 17.81 -5.39
C TRP A 193 8.01 17.51 -5.82
N GLU A 194 8.96 18.45 -5.66
CA GLU A 194 10.38 18.21 -6.01
C GLU A 194 10.96 16.97 -5.28
N TYR A 195 10.55 16.73 -4.03
CA TYR A 195 11.00 15.55 -3.29
C TYR A 195 10.25 14.27 -3.69
N LEU A 196 8.98 14.38 -4.08
CA LEU A 196 8.20 13.26 -4.59
C LEU A 196 8.75 12.82 -5.94
N ASP A 197 8.93 13.78 -6.86
CA ASP A 197 9.54 13.58 -8.18
C ASP A 197 10.92 12.91 -8.05
N GLN A 198 11.73 13.34 -7.08
CA GLN A 198 13.06 12.77 -6.86
C GLN A 198 13.00 11.28 -6.47
N LEU A 199 11.98 10.84 -5.72
CA LEU A 199 11.80 9.42 -5.42
C LEU A 199 11.58 8.61 -6.69
N TRP A 200 10.80 9.14 -7.64
CA TRP A 200 10.53 8.48 -8.90
C TRP A 200 11.71 8.53 -9.88
N LEU A 201 12.34 9.69 -10.04
CA LEU A 201 13.49 9.88 -10.92
C LEU A 201 14.65 8.93 -10.59
N ASP A 202 14.86 8.67 -9.30
CA ASP A 202 15.91 7.78 -8.83
C ASP A 202 15.46 6.31 -8.71
N PHE A 203 14.17 6.00 -8.92
CA PHE A 203 13.66 4.63 -8.86
C PHE A 203 14.31 3.76 -9.94
N LYS A 204 14.74 2.56 -9.53
CA LYS A 204 15.29 1.55 -10.43
C LYS A 204 14.64 0.20 -10.18
N CYS A 205 14.25 -0.46 -11.26
CA CYS A 205 14.00 -1.90 -11.25
C CYS A 205 15.25 -2.63 -10.74
N LYS A 206 15.06 -3.90 -10.36
CA LYS A 206 16.08 -4.79 -9.78
C LYS A 206 17.51 -4.42 -10.13
N ILE A 207 18.29 -4.16 -9.09
CA ILE A 207 19.73 -3.99 -9.20
C ILE A 207 20.30 -5.40 -9.37
N ASN A 208 20.78 -5.72 -10.58
CA ASN A 208 21.70 -6.84 -10.78
C ASN A 208 23.07 -6.51 -10.20
#